data_AF-A0A543KFK0-F1
#
_entry.id   AF-A0A543KFK0-F1
#
_cell.length_a   1.000
_cell.length_b   1.000
_cell.length_c   1.000
_cell.angle_alpha   90.00
_cell.angle_beta   90.00
_cell.angle_gamma   90.00
#
_symmetry.space_group_name_H-M   'P 1'
#
loop_
_entity.id
_entity.type
_entity.pdbx_description
1 polymer ?
#
loop_
_entity_poly.entity_id
_entity_poly.type
_entity_poly.pdbx_seq_one_letter_code
_entity_poly.pdbx_strand_id
1 'polypeptide(L)'
;MHGSEVRGGFQYPGKTYAGRFAHMPSANTCVACHDVHSTEVETDGCVACHRGVEDIRDIRTRHLDFDGDGQISGGIHTEIVGLQEQLYAALQTYAAEVADAPIGYATGTFPYFFNDINADGQISPDEAAFPNRYQSWTPRLLKAAYNYQVSKKDAGAYVHNPAYMLQLLYDSLESLSEQVDLGMSDLRRP
;
A
#
# COMPACT_ATOMS: atom_id res chain seq x y z
N MET A 1 -9.85 5.47 6.61
CA MET A 1 -10.08 5.72 8.05
C MET A 1 -10.49 4.47 8.83
N HIS A 2 -11.56 3.76 8.45
CA HIS A 2 -12.21 2.74 9.30
C HIS A 2 -11.46 1.42 9.54
N GLY A 3 -10.39 1.13 8.79
CA GLY A 3 -9.52 -0.01 9.05
C GLY A 3 -10.26 -1.35 9.15
N SER A 4 -10.01 -2.10 10.23
CA SER A 4 -10.55 -3.44 10.42
C SER A 4 -12.04 -3.54 10.71
N GLU A 5 -12.71 -2.40 10.97
CA GLU A 5 -14.17 -2.34 11.12
C GLU A 5 -14.89 -2.58 9.79
N VAL A 6 -14.32 -2.12 8.68
CA VAL A 6 -14.90 -2.25 7.33
C VAL A 6 -14.14 -3.23 6.45
N ARG A 7 -12.91 -3.60 6.83
CA ARG A 7 -12.08 -4.61 6.14
C ARG A 7 -11.87 -4.30 4.65
N GLY A 8 -11.49 -3.06 4.36
CA GLY A 8 -11.26 -2.59 2.98
C GLY A 8 -10.06 -3.23 2.28
N GLY A 9 -9.12 -3.81 3.04
CA GLY A 9 -8.04 -4.67 2.55
C GLY A 9 -8.25 -6.13 2.96
N PHE A 10 -7.55 -7.04 2.29
CA PHE A 10 -7.50 -8.44 2.67
C PHE A 10 -6.68 -8.61 3.97
N GLN A 11 -7.35 -9.10 5.01
CA GLN A 11 -6.77 -9.38 6.32
C GLN A 11 -6.41 -10.86 6.44
N TYR A 12 -5.14 -11.15 6.71
CA TYR A 12 -4.64 -12.51 6.83
C TYR A 12 -5.12 -13.19 8.14
N PRO A 13 -5.46 -14.49 8.10
CA PRO A 13 -5.92 -15.22 9.28
C PRO A 13 -4.91 -15.19 10.44
N GLY A 14 -5.41 -15.11 11.67
CA GLY A 14 -4.58 -15.11 12.88
C GLY A 14 -3.87 -13.78 13.17
N LYS A 15 -4.01 -12.77 12.31
CA LYS A 15 -3.45 -11.43 12.51
C LYS A 15 -4.49 -10.47 13.07
N THR A 16 -4.04 -9.50 13.87
CA THR A 16 -4.86 -8.38 14.33
C THR A 16 -4.55 -7.14 13.49
N TYR A 17 -5.60 -6.43 13.10
CA TYR A 17 -5.52 -5.24 12.26
C TYR A 17 -6.06 -4.01 12.98
N ALA A 18 -5.40 -2.88 12.77
CA ALA A 18 -5.83 -1.58 13.28
C ALA A 18 -7.29 -1.30 12.87
N GLY A 19 -8.13 -0.97 13.86
CA GLY A 19 -9.52 -0.55 13.67
C GLY A 19 -9.63 0.86 13.08
N ARG A 20 -10.72 1.57 13.35
CA ARG A 20 -10.84 2.97 12.93
C ARG A 20 -9.70 3.80 13.49
N PHE A 21 -9.03 4.52 12.61
CA PHE A 21 -8.08 5.55 13.02
C PHE A 21 -8.84 6.71 13.67
N ALA A 22 -8.49 7.01 14.91
CA ALA A 22 -9.00 8.15 15.65
C ALA A 22 -7.89 9.19 15.79
N HIS A 23 -7.94 10.22 14.95
CA HIS A 23 -7.19 11.45 15.19
C HIS A 23 -7.80 12.21 16.39
N MET A 24 -7.23 13.34 16.79
CA MET A 24 -7.79 14.17 17.87
C MET A 24 -9.26 14.58 17.58
N PRO A 25 -10.11 14.77 18.61
CA PRO A 25 -11.55 14.94 18.42
C PRO A 25 -11.97 16.03 17.43
N SER A 26 -11.22 17.14 17.35
CA SER A 26 -11.47 18.25 16.43
C SER A 26 -11.10 17.96 14.97
N ALA A 27 -10.41 16.86 14.69
CA ALA A 27 -9.91 16.48 13.36
C ALA A 27 -10.16 14.98 13.05
N ASN A 28 -11.32 14.45 13.46
CA ASN A 28 -11.70 13.02 13.33
C ASN A 28 -12.92 12.81 12.40
N THR A 29 -13.16 13.72 11.47
CA THR A 29 -14.19 13.58 10.45
C THR A 29 -13.62 13.98 9.10
N CYS A 30 -14.23 13.50 8.01
CA CYS A 30 -13.77 13.83 6.66
C CYS A 30 -13.74 15.35 6.44
N VAL A 31 -14.81 16.02 6.85
CA VAL A 31 -15.01 17.47 6.69
C VAL A 31 -14.17 18.33 7.64
N ALA A 32 -13.45 17.72 8.58
CA ALA A 32 -12.48 18.45 9.40
C ALA A 32 -11.14 18.67 8.70
N CYS A 33 -10.86 17.92 7.62
CA CYS A 33 -9.63 18.02 6.84
C CYS A 33 -9.89 18.31 5.35
N HIS A 34 -11.07 17.97 4.82
CA HIS A 34 -11.43 18.15 3.42
C HIS A 34 -12.50 19.22 3.26
N ASP A 35 -12.36 20.05 2.23
CA ASP A 35 -13.44 20.91 1.79
C ASP A 35 -14.66 20.07 1.36
N VAL A 36 -15.85 20.49 1.79
CA VAL A 36 -17.07 19.71 1.64
C VAL A 36 -17.59 19.66 0.20
N HIS A 37 -17.09 20.52 -0.70
CA HIS A 37 -17.50 20.58 -2.11
C HIS A 37 -16.39 20.09 -3.05
N SER A 38 -15.18 20.64 -2.92
CA SER A 38 -14.06 20.28 -3.80
C SER A 38 -13.38 18.98 -3.37
N THR A 39 -13.55 18.56 -2.11
CA THR A 39 -12.82 17.45 -1.48
C THR A 39 -11.31 17.67 -1.37
N GLU A 40 -10.84 18.86 -1.71
CA GLU A 40 -9.43 19.26 -1.55
C GLU A 40 -9.06 19.27 -0.07
N VAL A 41 -7.80 18.92 0.22
CA VAL A 41 -7.30 18.86 1.60
C VAL A 41 -6.83 20.24 2.03
N GLU A 42 -7.39 20.72 3.13
CA GLU A 42 -6.96 21.97 3.77
C GLU A 42 -5.74 21.69 4.67
N THR A 43 -4.54 22.00 4.18
CA THR A 43 -3.28 21.57 4.81
C THR A 43 -2.82 22.47 5.96
N ASP A 44 -3.24 23.73 6.00
CA ASP A 44 -2.86 24.71 7.03
C ASP A 44 -3.21 24.24 8.46
N GLY A 45 -4.33 23.52 8.60
CA GLY A 45 -4.76 22.97 9.89
C GLY A 45 -3.81 21.90 10.45
N CYS A 46 -3.09 21.18 9.57
CA CYS A 46 -2.18 20.12 9.96
C CYS A 46 -0.92 20.69 10.65
N VAL A 47 -0.31 21.71 10.04
CA VAL A 47 0.98 22.28 10.48
C VAL A 47 0.88 23.08 11.79
N ALA A 48 -0.34 23.43 12.21
CA ALA A 48 -0.58 24.02 13.53
C ALA A 48 -0.12 23.10 14.68
N CYS A 49 -0.31 21.79 14.53
CA CYS A 49 0.12 20.76 15.48
C CYS A 49 1.38 20.02 15.03
N HIS A 50 1.52 19.77 13.73
CA HIS A 50 2.68 19.09 13.13
C HIS A 50 3.69 20.12 12.59
N ARG A 51 4.43 20.75 13.50
CA ARG A 51 5.40 21.80 13.14
C ARG A 51 6.69 21.21 12.55
N GLY A 52 7.36 22.02 11.73
CA GLY A 52 8.68 21.68 11.18
C GLY A 52 8.62 20.87 9.87
N VAL A 53 7.44 20.77 9.27
CA VAL A 53 7.23 20.19 7.94
C VAL A 53 6.51 21.18 7.04
N GLU A 54 6.80 21.13 5.74
CA GLU A 54 6.14 21.95 4.72
C GLU A 54 5.11 21.14 3.93
N ASP A 55 5.35 19.84 3.70
CA ASP A 55 4.39 18.90 3.12
C ASP A 55 3.79 17.99 4.21
N ILE A 56 2.48 17.77 4.17
CA ILE A 56 1.79 16.83 5.06
C ILE A 56 2.31 15.38 4.92
N ARG A 57 2.92 15.03 3.79
CA ARG A 57 3.59 13.73 3.58
C ARG A 57 4.80 13.53 4.47
N ASP A 58 5.43 14.62 4.90
CA ASP A 58 6.59 14.60 5.80
C ASP A 58 6.18 14.47 7.27
N ILE A 59 4.86 14.49 7.57
CA ILE A 59 4.38 14.27 8.92
C ILE A 59 4.70 12.83 9.34
N ARG A 60 5.63 12.71 10.29
CA ARG A 60 5.98 11.43 10.91
C ARG A 60 5.07 11.17 12.11
N THR A 61 4.08 10.30 11.90
CA THR A 61 3.16 9.86 12.98
C THR A 61 3.66 8.61 13.72
N ARG A 62 4.67 7.92 13.16
CA ARG A 62 5.29 6.70 13.69
C ARG A 62 6.79 6.72 13.41
N HIS A 63 7.60 6.31 14.38
CA HIS A 63 9.05 6.55 14.37
C HIS A 63 9.90 5.33 14.01
N LEU A 64 9.29 4.16 13.81
CA LEU A 64 10.01 2.97 13.37
C LEU A 64 10.29 3.04 11.87
N ASP A 65 11.31 2.30 11.47
CA ASP A 65 11.62 1.91 10.09
C ASP A 65 10.81 0.64 9.77
N PHE A 66 9.78 0.77 8.94
CA PHE A 66 8.85 -0.30 8.60
C PHE A 66 9.22 -0.99 7.30
N ASP A 67 9.79 -0.27 6.34
CA ASP A 67 10.26 -0.79 5.05
C ASP A 67 11.74 -1.26 5.09
N GLY A 68 12.42 -1.06 6.23
CA GLY A 68 13.72 -1.67 6.52
C GLY A 68 14.88 -1.01 5.77
N ASP A 69 14.70 0.20 5.23
CA ASP A 69 15.73 0.89 4.44
C ASP A 69 16.71 1.73 5.29
N GLY A 70 16.49 1.78 6.61
CA GLY A 70 17.28 2.55 7.56
C GLY A 70 16.92 4.05 7.66
N GLN A 71 15.96 4.54 6.87
CA GLN A 71 15.65 5.96 6.70
C GLN A 71 14.47 6.42 7.56
N ILE A 72 14.77 6.79 8.80
CA ILE A 72 13.76 7.28 9.75
C ILE A 72 13.53 8.80 9.76
N SER A 73 14.04 9.54 8.77
CA SER A 73 13.90 11.00 8.71
C SER A 73 12.68 11.50 7.95
N GLY A 74 12.09 10.67 7.07
CA GLY A 74 10.90 11.01 6.29
C GLY A 74 9.60 10.95 7.08
N GLY A 75 8.48 11.34 6.47
CA GLY A 75 7.16 11.10 7.05
C GLY A 75 6.69 9.66 6.89
N ILE A 76 5.57 9.30 7.51
CA ILE A 76 5.04 7.91 7.43
C ILE A 76 4.64 7.49 6.00
N HIS A 77 4.49 8.46 5.10
CA HIS A 77 4.25 8.22 3.68
C HIS A 77 5.41 7.48 3.02
N THR A 78 6.67 7.78 3.35
CA THR A 78 7.84 7.15 2.70
C THR A 78 7.88 5.67 3.00
N GLU A 79 7.64 5.29 4.26
CA GLU A 79 7.55 3.90 4.72
C GLU A 79 6.47 3.10 3.96
N ILE A 80 5.33 3.72 3.68
CA ILE A 80 4.26 3.08 2.90
C ILE A 80 4.68 2.92 1.44
N VAL A 81 5.38 3.91 0.86
CA VAL A 81 5.88 3.84 -0.51
C VAL A 81 6.96 2.76 -0.66
N GLY A 82 7.92 2.68 0.26
CA GLY A 82 8.95 1.64 0.23
C GLY A 82 8.34 0.24 0.34
N LEU A 83 7.36 0.03 1.22
CA LEU A 83 6.61 -1.24 1.27
C LEU A 83 5.78 -1.50 0.00
N GLN A 84 5.25 -0.48 -0.67
CA GLN A 84 4.56 -0.65 -1.97
C GLN A 84 5.53 -1.12 -3.05
N GLU A 85 6.72 -0.53 -3.13
CA GLU A 85 7.76 -0.89 -4.10
C GLU A 85 8.24 -2.33 -3.87
N GLN A 86 8.53 -2.68 -2.63
CA GLN A 86 8.91 -4.05 -2.25
C GLN A 86 7.79 -5.05 -2.54
N LEU A 87 6.53 -4.72 -2.22
CA LEU A 87 5.40 -5.60 -2.51
C LEU A 87 5.21 -5.78 -4.03
N TYR A 88 5.39 -4.74 -4.84
CA TYR A 88 5.31 -4.88 -6.28
C TYR A 88 6.39 -5.83 -6.82
N ALA A 89 7.64 -5.64 -6.41
CA ALA A 89 8.73 -6.54 -6.78
C ALA A 89 8.44 -7.99 -6.35
N ALA A 90 7.93 -8.19 -5.12
CA ALA A 90 7.56 -9.50 -4.62
C ALA A 90 6.42 -10.16 -5.41
N LEU A 91 5.43 -9.39 -5.87
CA LEU A 91 4.37 -9.90 -6.75
C LEU A 91 4.95 -10.42 -8.06
N GLN A 92 5.91 -9.69 -8.65
CA GLN A 92 6.57 -10.07 -9.88
C GLN A 92 7.41 -11.34 -9.72
N THR A 93 8.25 -11.40 -8.69
CA THR A 93 9.06 -12.58 -8.35
C THR A 93 8.16 -13.79 -8.13
N TYR A 94 7.12 -13.67 -7.30
CA TYR A 94 6.20 -14.78 -7.04
C TYR A 94 5.50 -15.26 -8.32
N ALA A 95 5.02 -14.34 -9.16
CA ALA A 95 4.31 -14.70 -10.37
C ALA A 95 5.21 -15.41 -11.38
N ALA A 96 6.46 -14.97 -11.52
CA ALA A 96 7.45 -15.62 -12.37
C ALA A 96 7.89 -16.99 -11.82
N GLU A 97 8.27 -17.08 -10.55
CA GLU A 97 8.90 -18.28 -9.98
C GLU A 97 7.90 -19.37 -9.56
N VAL A 98 6.71 -18.98 -9.09
CA VAL A 98 5.73 -19.90 -8.50
C VAL A 98 4.53 -20.13 -9.42
N ALA A 99 4.03 -19.08 -10.07
CA ALA A 99 2.89 -19.18 -10.97
C ALA A 99 3.27 -19.46 -12.43
N ASP A 100 4.56 -19.38 -12.79
CA ASP A 100 5.09 -19.49 -14.15
C ASP A 100 4.35 -18.56 -15.14
N ALA A 101 4.02 -17.36 -14.66
CA ALA A 101 3.24 -16.37 -15.40
C ALA A 101 3.63 -14.97 -14.92
N PRO A 102 4.56 -14.27 -15.60
CA PRO A 102 4.95 -12.92 -15.21
C PRO A 102 3.75 -11.96 -15.19
N ILE A 103 3.71 -11.13 -14.13
CA ILE A 103 2.65 -10.17 -13.88
C ILE A 103 3.23 -8.75 -13.91
N GLY A 104 2.44 -7.80 -14.40
CA GLY A 104 2.74 -6.38 -14.23
C GLY A 104 1.50 -5.57 -13.92
N TYR A 105 1.73 -4.36 -13.39
CA TYR A 105 0.68 -3.44 -12.96
C TYR A 105 0.63 -2.19 -13.84
N ALA A 106 -0.51 -1.95 -14.49
CA ALA A 106 -0.77 -0.74 -15.28
C ALA A 106 -1.66 0.23 -14.50
N THR A 107 -1.06 1.31 -14.01
CA THR A 107 -1.80 2.37 -13.31
C THR A 107 -2.83 3.02 -14.24
N GLY A 108 -4.08 3.11 -13.79
CA GLY A 108 -5.14 3.79 -14.52
C GLY A 108 -5.83 2.96 -15.62
N THR A 109 -5.32 1.77 -15.94
CA THR A 109 -5.88 0.92 -16.99
C THR A 109 -6.55 -0.31 -16.40
N PHE A 110 -7.86 -0.48 -16.58
CA PHE A 110 -8.59 -1.65 -16.09
C PHE A 110 -8.20 -2.93 -16.86
N PRO A 111 -7.96 -4.09 -16.19
CA PRO A 111 -8.19 -4.38 -14.76
C PRO A 111 -6.93 -4.26 -13.87
N TYR A 112 -6.00 -3.39 -14.23
CA TYR A 112 -4.77 -3.01 -13.52
C TYR A 112 -3.66 -4.05 -13.53
N PHE A 113 -3.97 -5.34 -13.53
CA PHE A 113 -2.99 -6.41 -13.65
C PHE A 113 -3.09 -7.11 -15.00
N PHE A 114 -1.94 -7.25 -15.66
CA PHE A 114 -1.80 -7.82 -17.00
C PHE A 114 -0.67 -8.86 -16.99
N ASN A 115 -0.68 -9.77 -17.96
CA ASN A 115 0.49 -10.60 -18.18
C ASN A 115 1.61 -9.71 -18.74
N ASP A 116 2.77 -9.80 -18.14
CA ASP A 116 4.00 -9.18 -18.64
C ASP A 116 4.58 -10.16 -19.67
N ILE A 117 4.26 -9.94 -20.95
CA ILE A 117 4.50 -10.93 -22.02
C ILE A 117 5.98 -10.97 -22.38
N ASN A 118 6.66 -9.82 -22.29
CA ASN A 118 8.07 -9.71 -22.60
C ASN A 118 8.98 -9.92 -21.37
N ALA A 119 8.40 -10.05 -20.18
CA ALA A 119 9.08 -10.26 -18.90
C ALA A 119 10.08 -9.14 -18.55
N ASP A 120 9.75 -7.89 -18.90
CA ASP A 120 10.59 -6.72 -18.62
C ASP A 120 10.26 -6.01 -17.30
N GLY A 121 9.25 -6.51 -16.58
CA GLY A 121 8.79 -6.00 -15.29
C GLY A 121 7.86 -4.78 -15.40
N GLN A 122 7.47 -4.37 -16.60
CA GLN A 122 6.58 -3.25 -16.85
C GLN A 122 5.42 -3.69 -17.75
N ILE A 123 4.34 -2.92 -17.75
CA ILE A 123 3.24 -3.14 -18.69
C ILE A 123 3.24 -1.98 -19.68
N SER A 124 3.64 -2.28 -20.90
CA SER A 124 3.56 -1.32 -22.01
C SER A 124 2.10 -1.02 -22.38
N PRO A 125 1.82 0.08 -23.13
CA PRO A 125 0.48 0.36 -23.64
C PRO A 125 -0.12 -0.79 -24.48
N ASP A 126 0.72 -1.54 -25.19
CA ASP A 126 0.30 -2.68 -26.02
C ASP A 126 -0.10 -3.90 -25.16
N GLU A 127 0.54 -4.07 -23.99
CA GLU A 127 0.21 -5.12 -23.03
C GLU A 127 -0.95 -4.73 -22.11
N ALA A 128 -1.18 -3.44 -21.89
CA ALA A 128 -2.27 -2.87 -21.07
C ALA A 128 -3.65 -2.99 -21.75
N ALA A 129 -3.91 -4.09 -22.44
CA ALA A 129 -5.16 -4.37 -23.14
C ALA A 129 -5.98 -5.42 -22.40
N PHE A 130 -7.30 -5.21 -22.28
CA PHE A 130 -8.20 -6.14 -21.55
C PHE A 130 -8.08 -7.63 -21.96
N PRO A 131 -7.84 -7.98 -23.25
CA PRO A 131 -7.55 -9.37 -23.63
C PRO A 131 -6.33 -9.97 -22.94
N ASN A 132 -5.32 -9.15 -22.62
CA ASN A 132 -4.09 -9.53 -21.90
C ASN A 132 -4.21 -9.37 -20.37
N ARG A 133 -5.42 -9.20 -19.82
CA ARG A 133 -5.59 -9.20 -18.37
C ARG A 133 -4.95 -10.44 -17.74
N TYR A 134 -4.40 -10.27 -16.54
CA TYR A 134 -3.79 -11.36 -15.81
C TYR A 134 -4.85 -12.39 -15.37
N GLN A 135 -4.61 -13.68 -15.63
CA GLN A 135 -5.56 -14.77 -15.34
C GLN A 135 -4.96 -15.91 -14.51
N SER A 136 -3.63 -15.99 -14.40
CA SER A 136 -2.90 -17.05 -13.69
C SER A 136 -2.84 -16.82 -12.17
N TRP A 137 -3.98 -16.47 -11.57
CA TRP A 137 -4.07 -16.14 -10.15
C TRP A 137 -3.94 -17.40 -9.28
N THR A 138 -2.94 -17.41 -8.40
CA THR A 138 -2.98 -18.28 -7.21
C THR A 138 -3.74 -17.57 -6.08
N PRO A 139 -4.34 -18.31 -5.12
CA PRO A 139 -4.99 -17.67 -3.97
C PRO A 139 -4.07 -16.76 -3.15
N ARG A 140 -2.76 -17.06 -3.11
CA ARG A 140 -1.77 -16.25 -2.39
C ARG A 140 -1.47 -14.94 -3.13
N LEU A 141 -1.19 -15.04 -4.44
CA LEU A 141 -0.92 -13.89 -5.30
C LEU A 141 -2.11 -12.92 -5.33
N LEU A 142 -3.34 -13.43 -5.46
CA LEU A 142 -4.54 -12.62 -5.52
C LEU A 142 -4.74 -11.77 -4.26
N LYS A 143 -4.47 -12.31 -3.07
CA LYS A 143 -4.60 -11.60 -1.79
C LYS A 143 -3.60 -10.45 -1.70
N ALA A 144 -2.35 -10.71 -2.05
CA ALA A 144 -1.29 -9.70 -2.05
C ALA A 144 -1.54 -8.62 -3.11
N ALA A 145 -1.93 -9.00 -4.33
CA ALA A 145 -2.26 -8.09 -5.41
C ALA A 145 -3.48 -7.20 -5.08
N TYR A 146 -4.47 -7.75 -4.37
CA TYR A 146 -5.60 -6.97 -3.86
C TYR A 146 -5.15 -5.90 -2.87
N ASN A 147 -4.29 -6.24 -1.90
CA ASN A 147 -3.76 -5.27 -0.94
C ASN A 147 -2.87 -4.21 -1.61
N TYR A 148 -2.07 -4.60 -2.61
CA TYR A 148 -1.32 -3.66 -3.43
C TYR A 148 -2.26 -2.67 -4.13
N GLN A 149 -3.30 -3.15 -4.82
CA GLN A 149 -4.32 -2.31 -5.45
C GLN A 149 -4.98 -1.36 -4.44
N VAL A 150 -5.38 -1.85 -3.27
CA VAL A 150 -5.96 -1.03 -2.20
C VAL A 150 -5.01 0.10 -1.80
N SER A 151 -3.71 -0.20 -1.64
CA SER A 151 -2.69 0.78 -1.31
C SER A 151 -2.48 1.84 -2.41
N LYS A 152 -2.58 1.44 -3.69
CA LYS A 152 -2.47 2.38 -4.82
C LYS A 152 -3.73 3.21 -5.03
N LYS A 153 -4.89 2.77 -4.53
CA LYS A 153 -6.18 3.48 -4.67
C LYS A 153 -6.49 4.41 -3.50
N ASP A 154 -5.93 4.18 -2.32
CA ASP A 154 -6.02 5.12 -1.19
C ASP A 154 -4.76 5.98 -1.10
N ALA A 155 -4.70 7.03 -1.93
CA ALA A 155 -3.58 7.99 -1.90
C ALA A 155 -3.42 8.69 -0.55
N GLY A 156 -4.49 8.73 0.28
CA GLY A 156 -4.48 9.32 1.62
C GLY A 156 -4.20 8.33 2.75
N ALA A 157 -3.83 7.09 2.46
CA ALA A 157 -3.68 6.02 3.47
C ALA A 157 -2.73 6.40 4.62
N TYR A 158 -1.69 7.19 4.32
CA TYR A 158 -0.70 7.70 5.28
C TYR A 158 -1.30 8.64 6.35
N VAL A 159 -2.43 9.28 6.06
CA VAL A 159 -3.22 10.10 7.02
C VAL A 159 -4.44 9.32 7.52
N HIS A 160 -5.13 8.63 6.61
CA HIS A 160 -6.40 8.00 6.89
C HIS A 160 -6.29 6.85 7.89
N ASN A 161 -5.28 5.98 7.76
CA ASN A 161 -4.99 4.89 8.71
C ASN A 161 -3.61 4.25 8.37
N PRO A 162 -2.49 4.92 8.68
CA PRO A 162 -1.17 4.42 8.30
C PRO A 162 -0.86 3.04 8.89
N ALA A 163 -1.30 2.79 10.13
CA ALA A 163 -1.11 1.50 10.79
C ALA A 163 -1.76 0.35 10.02
N TYR A 164 -3.02 0.53 9.60
CA TYR A 164 -3.75 -0.48 8.84
C TYR A 164 -3.08 -0.73 7.48
N MET A 165 -2.65 0.33 6.79
CA MET A 165 -2.00 0.19 5.49
C MET A 165 -0.67 -0.56 5.59
N LEU A 166 0.20 -0.17 6.53
CA LEU A 166 1.47 -0.85 6.77
C LEU A 166 1.26 -2.33 7.12
N GLN A 167 0.24 -2.67 7.92
CA GLN A 167 -0.09 -4.06 8.24
C GLN A 167 -0.52 -4.85 7.00
N LEU A 168 -1.34 -4.28 6.11
CA LEU A 168 -1.75 -4.95 4.88
C LEU A 168 -0.57 -5.22 3.94
N LEU A 169 0.33 -4.23 3.79
CA LEU A 169 1.51 -4.35 2.94
C LEU A 169 2.51 -5.38 3.51
N TYR A 170 2.84 -5.24 4.79
CA TYR A 170 3.73 -6.18 5.50
C TYR A 170 3.21 -7.61 5.45
N ASP A 171 1.94 -7.84 5.79
CA ASP A 171 1.38 -9.20 5.83
C ASP A 171 1.26 -9.80 4.41
N SER A 172 1.16 -8.97 3.38
CA SER A 172 1.21 -9.43 1.99
C SER A 172 2.61 -9.88 1.58
N LEU A 173 3.64 -9.12 1.95
CA LEU A 173 5.04 -9.50 1.79
C LEU A 173 5.36 -10.78 2.58
N GLU A 174 4.97 -10.85 3.85
CA GLU A 174 5.14 -12.03 4.70
C GLU A 174 4.51 -13.27 4.05
N SER A 175 3.27 -13.15 3.56
CA SER A 175 2.61 -14.23 2.85
C SER A 175 3.36 -14.67 1.60
N LEU A 176 3.85 -13.76 0.76
CA LEU A 176 4.63 -14.12 -0.44
C LEU A 176 5.98 -14.76 -0.08
N SER A 177 6.62 -14.28 1.01
CA SER A 177 7.92 -14.76 1.47
C SER A 177 7.94 -16.23 1.91
N GLU A 178 6.77 -16.83 2.16
CA GLU A 178 6.66 -18.27 2.43
C GLU A 178 7.03 -19.13 1.22
N GLN A 179 7.09 -18.56 0.01
CA GLN A 179 7.35 -19.31 -1.24
C GLN A 179 8.53 -18.77 -2.05
N VAL A 180 8.94 -17.52 -1.82
CA VAL A 180 10.08 -16.88 -2.49
C VAL A 180 10.91 -16.11 -1.47
N ASP A 181 12.22 -15.98 -1.68
CA ASP A 181 13.08 -15.24 -0.75
C ASP A 181 12.98 -13.72 -1.00
N LEU A 182 12.51 -12.98 0.01
CA LEU A 182 12.25 -11.53 -0.07
C LEU A 182 13.07 -10.69 0.91
N GLY A 183 13.92 -11.29 1.74
CA GLY A 183 14.72 -10.52 2.71
C GLY A 183 13.89 -9.76 3.77
N MET A 184 12.97 -10.46 4.45
CA MET A 184 12.03 -9.86 5.41
C MET A 184 12.63 -9.42 6.76
N SER A 185 13.93 -9.62 7.00
CA SER A 185 14.56 -9.53 8.35
C SER A 185 14.46 -8.14 8.99
N ASP A 186 14.56 -7.11 8.16
CA ASP A 186 14.65 -5.72 8.61
C ASP A 186 13.29 -5.03 8.63
N LEU A 187 12.30 -5.61 7.95
CA LEU A 187 10.92 -5.13 7.92
C LEU A 187 10.26 -5.21 9.30
N ARG A 188 9.45 -4.20 9.62
CA ARG A 188 8.69 -4.15 10.88
C ARG A 188 7.20 -4.10 10.61
N ARG A 189 6.45 -4.86 11.40
CA ARG A 189 5.00 -4.80 11.44
C ARG A 189 4.52 -3.87 12.57
N PRO A 190 3.68 -2.87 12.31
CA PRO A 190 3.15 -1.95 13.34
C PRO A 190 2.02 -2.51 14.21
#